data_AF-A0A7X4IX91-F1
#
_entry.id   AF-A0A7X4IX91-F1
#
_cell.length_a   1.000
_cell.length_b   1.000
_cell.length_c   1.000
_cell.angle_alpha   90.00
_cell.angle_beta   90.00
_cell.angle_gamma   90.00
#
_symmetry.space_group_name_H-M   'P 1'
#
loop_
_entity.id
_entity.type
_entity.pdbx_description
1 polymer ?
#
loop_
_entity_poly.entity_id
_entity_poly.type
_entity_poly.pdbx_seq_one_letter_code
_entity_poly.pdbx_strand_id
1 'polypeptide(L)' 'HGATAGPVDEEELFYIQSRGLTREGAVGLLVRGFLGEPLDRSGLAEGIRNELSALVETKLQAVGAGA' A
#
# COMPACT_ATOMS: atom_id res chain seq x y z
N HIS A 1 -21.88 -4.22 -12.47
CA HIS A 1 -20.87 -3.31 -11.91
C HIS A 1 -20.71 -3.69 -10.45
N GLY A 2 -19.50 -3.97 -10.00
CA GLY A 2 -19.20 -4.37 -8.63
C GLY A 2 -18.00 -3.59 -8.12
N ALA A 3 -18.05 -3.17 -6.86
CA ALA A 3 -16.94 -2.53 -6.16
C ALA A 3 -16.81 -3.20 -4.80
N THR A 4 -15.57 -3.38 -4.36
CA THR A 4 -15.25 -3.94 -3.05
C THR A 4 -14.52 -2.89 -2.23
N ALA A 5 -14.88 -2.77 -0.96
CA ALA A 5 -14.18 -1.96 0.02
C ALA A 5 -14.11 -2.75 1.32
N GLY A 6 -12.97 -2.68 1.99
CA GLY A 6 -12.71 -3.39 3.24
C GLY A 6 -11.43 -2.89 3.88
N PRO A 7 -11.22 -3.20 5.17
CA PRO A 7 -9.96 -2.94 5.85
C PRO A 7 -8.82 -3.80 5.25
N VAL A 8 -7.59 -3.51 5.65
CA VAL A 8 -6.45 -4.42 5.42
C VAL A 8 -6.74 -5.75 6.11
N ASP A 9 -6.41 -6.86 5.43
CA ASP A 9 -6.60 -8.20 5.97
C ASP A 9 -5.73 -8.41 7.22
N GLU A 10 -6.36 -8.74 8.36
CA GLU A 10 -5.67 -8.89 9.63
C GLU A 10 -4.81 -10.15 9.70
N GLU A 11 -5.15 -11.21 8.97
CA GLU A 11 -4.34 -12.44 8.91
C GLU A 11 -3.06 -12.20 8.10
N GLU A 12 -3.16 -11.51 6.96
CA GLU A 12 -1.98 -11.12 6.18
C GLU A 12 -1.08 -10.18 6.97
N LEU A 13 -1.68 -9.20 7.66
CA LEU A 13 -0.95 -8.27 8.52
C LEU A 13 -0.21 -9.01 9.64
N PHE A 14 -0.91 -9.90 10.36
CA PHE A 14 -0.30 -10.74 11.40
C PHE A 14 0.83 -11.60 10.84
N TYR A 15 0.62 -12.22 9.68
CA TYR A 15 1.63 -13.06 9.04
C TYR A 15 2.91 -12.28 8.75
N ILE A 16 2.81 -11.08 8.17
CA ILE A 16 3.96 -10.23 7.87
C ILE A 16 4.64 -9.74 9.16
N GLN A 17 3.86 -9.32 10.15
CA GLN A 17 4.39 -8.91 11.45
C GLN A 17 5.12 -10.03 12.18
N SER A 18 4.65 -11.28 12.06
CA SER A 18 5.33 -12.46 12.64
C SER A 18 6.72 -12.71 12.04
N ARG A 19 7.01 -12.12 10.88
CA ARG A 19 8.34 -12.12 10.23
C ARG A 19 9.22 -10.94 10.65
N GLY A 20 8.80 -10.16 11.64
CA GLY A 20 9.59 -9.10 12.27
C GLY A 20 9.35 -7.69 11.74
N LEU A 21 8.35 -7.48 10.89
CA LEU A 21 7.97 -6.13 10.46
C LEU A 21 7.08 -5.45 11.50
N THR A 22 7.23 -4.13 11.65
CA THR A 22 6.28 -3.33 12.41
C THR A 22 4.92 -3.30 11.71
N ARG A 23 3.87 -2.87 12.40
CA ARG A 23 2.54 -2.75 11.81
C ARG A 23 2.56 -1.81 10.60
N GLU A 24 3.27 -0.69 10.72
CA GLU A 24 3.43 0.32 9.66
C GLU A 24 4.17 -0.27 8.47
N GLY A 25 5.25 -1.01 8.71
CA GLY A 25 6.01 -1.69 7.66
C GLY A 25 5.17 -2.75 6.94
N ALA A 26 4.36 -3.51 7.68
CA ALA A 26 3.49 -4.54 7.12
C ALA A 26 2.35 -3.95 6.29
N VAL A 27 1.67 -2.90 6.78
CA VAL A 27 0.67 -2.14 6.01
C VAL A 27 1.29 -1.56 4.75
N GLY A 28 2.47 -0.94 4.85
CA GLY A 28 3.17 -0.38 3.69
C GLY A 28 3.50 -1.44 2.63
N LEU A 29 3.92 -2.63 3.05
CA LEU A 29 4.18 -3.74 2.13
C LEU A 29 2.90 -4.18 1.39
N LEU A 30 1.78 -4.35 2.11
CA LEU A 30 0.51 -4.75 1.52
C LEU A 30 -0.04 -3.70 0.54
N VAL A 31 0.00 -2.42 0.92
CA VAL A 31 -0.48 -1.32 0.06
C VAL A 31 0.36 -1.21 -1.22
N ARG A 32 1.69 -1.33 -1.12
CA ARG A 32 2.57 -1.31 -2.31
C ARG A 32 2.30 -2.51 -3.21
N GLY A 33 2.10 -3.70 -2.65
CA GLY A 33 1.75 -4.90 -3.41
C GLY A 33 0.41 -4.73 -4.14
N PHE A 34 -0.59 -4.17 -3.47
CA PHE A 34 -1.91 -3.92 -4.04
C PHE A 34 -1.91 -2.87 -5.16
N LEU A 35 -1.15 -1.77 -5.01
CA LEU A 35 -1.14 -0.66 -5.97
C LEU A 35 -0.11 -0.83 -7.10
N GLY A 36 0.93 -1.64 -6.91
CA GLY A 36 1.99 -1.84 -7.90
C GLY A 36 1.45 -2.35 -9.24
N GLU A 37 0.76 -3.50 -9.24
CA GLU A 37 0.24 -4.09 -10.49
C GLU A 37 -0.74 -3.15 -11.23
N PRO A 38 -1.74 -2.52 -10.58
CA PRO A 38 -2.61 -1.56 -11.25
C PRO A 38 -1.87 -0.37 -11.85
N LEU A 39 -0.88 0.20 -11.13
CA LEU A 39 -0.09 1.33 -11.63
C LEU A 39 0.78 0.94 -12.82
N ASP A 40 1.35 -0.26 -12.81
CA ASP A 40 2.15 -0.78 -13.92
C ASP A 40 1.30 -1.01 -15.17
N ARG A 41 0.09 -1.56 -15.01
CA ARG A 41 -0.83 -1.88 -16.10
C ARG A 41 -1.65 -0.70 -16.62
N SER A 42 -1.64 0.44 -15.93
CA SER A 42 -2.45 1.61 -16.24
C SER A 42 -2.13 2.28 -17.58
N GLY A 43 -0.94 2.03 -18.15
CA GLY A 43 -0.47 2.73 -19.35
C GLY A 43 -0.15 4.22 -19.13
N LEU A 44 -0.10 4.67 -17.87
CA LEU A 44 0.26 6.04 -17.52
C LEU A 44 1.69 6.37 -17.94
N ALA A 45 1.92 7.62 -18.29
CA ALA A 45 3.27 8.15 -18.49
C ALA A 45 4.08 7.98 -17.20
N GLU A 46 5.37 7.67 -17.35
CA GLU A 46 6.26 7.36 -16.23
C GLU A 46 6.32 8.49 -15.18
N GLY A 47 6.27 9.76 -15.61
CA GLY A 47 6.21 10.90 -14.68
C GLY A 47 4.98 10.87 -13.76
N ILE A 48 3.81 10.49 -14.31
CA ILE A 48 2.56 10.41 -13.54
C ILE A 48 2.61 9.21 -12.58
N ARG A 49 3.15 8.07 -13.02
CA ARG A 49 3.33 6.90 -12.14
C ARG A 49 4.21 7.24 -10.95
N ASN A 50 5.31 7.95 -11.19
CA ASN A 50 6.22 8.37 -10.13
C ASN A 50 5.57 9.36 -9.15
N GLU A 51 4.77 10.30 -9.66
CA GLU A 51 4.02 11.22 -8.81
C GLU A 51 2.99 10.50 -7.93
N LEU A 52 2.22 9.56 -8.52
CA LEU A 52 1.26 8.75 -7.77
C LEU A 52 1.95 7.89 -6.70
N SER A 53 3.09 7.29 -7.04
CA SER A 53 3.87 6.48 -6.10
C SER A 53 4.37 7.34 -4.92
N ALA A 54 4.87 8.54 -5.20
CA ALA A 54 5.30 9.49 -4.16
C ALA A 54 4.15 9.95 -3.25
N LEU A 55 2.95 10.15 -3.81
CA LEU A 55 1.75 10.47 -3.04
C LEU A 55 1.34 9.32 -2.11
N VAL A 56 1.43 8.07 -2.58
CA VAL A 56 1.17 6.88 -1.76
C VAL A 56 2.16 6.82 -0.58
N GLU A 57 3.46 6.98 -0.84
CA GLU A 57 4.47 6.98 0.22
C GLU A 57 4.24 8.08 1.26
N THR A 58 3.88 9.29 0.81
CA THR A 58 3.54 10.40 1.71
C THR A 58 2.35 10.06 2.61
N LYS A 59 1.31 9.42 2.05
CA LYS A 59 0.15 8.98 2.84
C LYS A 59 0.50 7.88 3.83
N LEU A 60 1.33 6.91 3.45
CA LEU A 60 1.78 5.84 4.34
C LEU A 60 2.57 6.39 5.54
N GLN A 61 3.44 7.38 5.31
CA GLN A 61 4.15 8.07 6.39
C GLN A 61 3.21 8.78 7.35
N ALA A 62 2.18 9.46 6.84
CA ALA A 62 1.18 10.14 7.66
C ALA A 62 0.35 9.17 8.53
N VAL A 63 0.09 7.96 8.03
CA VAL A 63 -0.61 6.91 8.79
C VAL A 63 0.27 6.36 9.92
N GLY A 64 1.57 6.18 9.69
CA GLY A 64 2.52 5.70 10.72
C GLY A 64 2.88 6.73 11.79
N ALA A 65 2.70 8.03 11.51
CA ALA A 65 3.00 9.11 12.46
C ALA A 65 1.88 9.38 13.50
N GLY A 66 0.72 8.73 13.35
CA GLY A 66 -0.46 8.92 14.20
C GLY A 66 -0.74 7.79 15.21
N ALA A 67 0.16 6.81 15.33
CA ALA A 67 0.03 5.65 16.22
C ALA A 67 1.00 5.72 17.42
#